data_AF-A0A9D9RQG3-F1
#
_entry.id   AF-A0A9D9RQG3-F1
#
_cell.length_a   1.000
_cell.length_b   1.000
_cell.length_c   1.000
_cell.angle_alpha   90.00
_cell.angle_beta   90.00
_cell.angle_gamma   90.00
#
_symmetry.space_group_name_H-M   'P 1'
#
loop_
_entity.id
_entity.type
_entity.pdbx_description
1 polymer ?
#
loop_
_entity_poly.entity_id
_entity_poly.type
_entity_poly.pdbx_seq_one_letter_code
_entity_poly.pdbx_strand_id
1 'polypeptide(L)'
;MATEKTSPQFDKHFAFLDRFIQELVEEFQAGHLSSWDELEMRCDLFYTPAVMDAIEGKAPGWKMMSSYTGGITRTHVTCVFLGMYMLKQFQSLSFEEKQIVKWIVLFHDIGKFHIQGKKDTLHAIKSAVIAAKSLPGLGFPVTDRYQTLIEDWSASSLAAYIPEEHFLKPDNQKLPGILAGIDELFGEHSPASVIVKVILLHISLAVDKNYPTPSPLTDHEIKQMIDAQWLPLLIVMYLADNDGWSLFHPDFRNQQQRDTLEAFKTIQNLVGPA
;
A
#
# COMPACT_ATOMS: atom_id res chain seq x y z
N MET A 1 22.87 26.94 -3.12
CA MET A 1 22.91 25.46 -3.21
C MET A 1 21.83 24.92 -2.28
N ALA A 2 20.68 24.52 -2.83
CA ALA A 2 19.70 23.76 -2.06
C ALA A 2 20.27 22.35 -1.91
N THR A 3 20.58 21.93 -0.69
CA THR A 3 20.87 20.52 -0.40
C THR A 3 19.65 19.72 -0.81
N GLU A 4 19.78 18.82 -1.79
CA GLU A 4 18.78 17.79 -2.05
C GLU A 4 18.46 17.11 -0.72
N LYS A 5 17.27 17.39 -0.17
CA LYS A 5 16.79 16.67 1.00
C LYS A 5 16.45 15.27 0.53
N THR A 6 17.34 14.34 0.82
CA THR A 6 17.10 12.91 0.59
C THR A 6 15.85 12.49 1.38
N SER A 7 15.00 11.68 0.76
CA SER A 7 13.76 11.24 1.39
C SER A 7 14.03 10.34 2.60
N PRO A 8 13.16 10.36 3.62
CA PRO A 8 13.29 9.48 4.79
C PRO A 8 13.38 8.01 4.38
N GLN A 9 14.43 7.34 4.86
CA GLN A 9 14.65 5.92 4.59
C GLN A 9 13.86 5.08 5.59
N PHE A 10 13.01 4.18 5.10
CA PHE A 10 12.22 3.26 5.93
C PHE A 10 13.09 2.53 6.94
N ASP A 11 14.24 2.02 6.50
CA ASP A 11 15.12 1.19 7.32
C ASP A 11 15.71 1.93 8.53
N LYS A 12 15.80 3.26 8.46
CA LYS A 12 16.21 4.09 9.61
C LYS A 12 15.10 4.24 10.65
N HIS A 13 13.84 4.20 10.21
CA HIS A 13 12.69 4.35 11.09
C HIS A 13 12.22 3.00 11.65
N PHE A 14 12.40 1.93 10.90
CA PHE A 14 11.79 0.63 11.15
C PHE A 14 12.77 -0.54 11.01
N ALA A 15 14.04 -0.35 11.35
CA ALA A 15 15.07 -1.40 11.31
C ALA A 15 14.66 -2.70 12.01
N PHE A 16 13.89 -2.61 13.11
CA PHE A 16 13.41 -3.77 13.85
C PHE A 16 12.36 -4.57 13.07
N LEU A 17 11.43 -3.88 12.39
CA LEU A 17 10.42 -4.50 11.55
C LEU A 17 11.08 -5.09 10.30
N ASP A 18 11.96 -4.34 9.66
CA ASP A 18 12.69 -4.79 8.49
C ASP A 18 13.47 -6.09 8.75
N ARG A 19 14.19 -6.15 9.88
CA ARG A 19 14.90 -7.36 10.31
C ARG A 19 13.95 -8.54 10.52
N PHE A 20 12.86 -8.33 11.24
CA PHE A 20 11.88 -9.39 11.48
C PHE A 20 11.30 -9.95 10.17
N ILE A 21 10.97 -9.08 9.20
CA ILE A 21 10.50 -9.54 7.90
C ILE A 21 11.57 -10.34 7.17
N GLN A 22 12.83 -9.88 7.15
CA GLN A 22 13.91 -10.62 6.50
C GLN A 22 14.14 -12.00 7.13
N GLU A 23 14.06 -12.11 8.46
CA GLU A 23 14.09 -13.40 9.18
C GLU A 23 12.94 -14.31 8.73
N LEU A 24 11.71 -13.78 8.58
CA LEU A 24 10.58 -14.56 8.05
C LEU A 24 10.80 -15.01 6.60
N VAL A 25 11.42 -14.17 5.76
CA VAL A 25 11.75 -14.53 4.36
C VAL A 25 12.74 -15.68 4.32
N GLU A 26 13.81 -15.61 5.12
CA GLU A 26 14.81 -16.68 5.24
C GLU A 26 14.16 -18.00 5.70
N GLU A 27 13.32 -17.93 6.73
CA GLU A 27 12.63 -19.09 7.30
C GLU A 27 11.60 -19.69 6.32
N PHE A 28 10.89 -18.87 5.57
CA PHE A 28 9.98 -19.33 4.51
C PHE A 28 10.75 -20.02 3.38
N GLN A 29 11.87 -19.45 2.93
CA GLN A 29 12.70 -20.03 1.88
C GLN A 29 13.39 -21.33 2.32
N ALA A 30 13.74 -21.45 3.61
CA ALA A 30 14.26 -22.67 4.20
C ALA A 30 13.18 -23.77 4.41
N GLY A 31 11.90 -23.43 4.24
CA GLY A 31 10.78 -24.34 4.50
C GLY A 31 10.48 -24.54 5.99
N HIS A 32 11.07 -23.72 6.87
CA HIS A 32 10.78 -23.73 8.30
C HIS A 32 9.46 -23.06 8.63
N LEU A 33 9.09 -22.01 7.87
CA LEU A 33 7.79 -21.36 7.95
C LEU A 33 6.86 -21.93 6.89
N SER A 34 5.87 -22.72 7.29
CA SER A 34 5.11 -23.58 6.36
C SER A 34 3.58 -23.49 6.46
N SER A 35 3.04 -22.72 7.40
CA SER A 35 1.59 -22.60 7.60
C SER A 35 1.14 -21.21 8.09
N TRP A 36 -0.15 -20.92 7.90
CA TRP A 36 -0.78 -19.70 8.41
C TRP A 36 -0.69 -19.61 9.93
N ASP A 37 -1.00 -20.69 10.65
CA ASP A 37 -0.95 -20.73 12.13
C ASP A 37 0.44 -20.41 12.67
N GLU A 38 1.49 -20.93 12.01
CA GLU A 38 2.88 -20.64 12.40
C GLU A 38 3.24 -19.18 12.15
N LEU A 39 2.85 -18.61 11.01
CA LEU A 39 3.09 -17.21 10.70
C LEU A 39 2.35 -16.29 11.68
N GLU A 40 1.08 -16.59 11.98
CA GLU A 40 0.27 -15.84 12.93
C GLU A 40 0.91 -15.86 14.32
N MET A 41 1.35 -17.03 14.80
CA MET A 41 2.07 -17.16 16.07
C MET A 41 3.35 -16.30 16.09
N ARG A 42 4.16 -16.33 15.01
CA ARG A 42 5.38 -15.50 14.93
C ARG A 42 5.05 -14.01 14.92
N CYS A 43 3.97 -13.60 14.24
CA CYS A 43 3.47 -12.24 14.29
C CYS A 43 3.07 -11.83 15.72
N ASP A 44 2.31 -12.67 16.42
CA ASP A 44 1.87 -12.39 17.80
C ASP A 44 3.03 -12.25 18.78
N LEU A 45 4.08 -13.07 18.62
CA LEU A 45 5.29 -12.97 19.43
C LEU A 45 6.08 -11.69 19.14
N PHE A 46 6.13 -11.25 17.88
CA PHE A 46 6.87 -10.06 17.47
C PHE A 46 6.14 -8.75 17.84
N TYR A 47 4.85 -8.65 17.54
CA TYR A 47 4.04 -7.43 17.71
C TYR A 47 3.60 -7.22 19.17
N THR A 48 4.58 -7.16 20.07
CA THR A 48 4.40 -6.78 21.48
C THR A 48 3.83 -5.36 21.61
N PRO A 49 3.26 -4.97 22.77
CA PRO A 49 2.79 -3.61 23.00
C PRO A 49 3.84 -2.54 22.70
N ALA A 50 5.11 -2.76 23.07
CA ALA A 50 6.19 -1.81 22.81
C ALA A 50 6.50 -1.66 21.30
N VAL A 51 6.45 -2.76 20.54
CA VAL A 51 6.61 -2.72 19.08
C VAL A 51 5.43 -1.99 18.44
N MET A 52 4.21 -2.29 18.88
CA MET A 52 3.01 -1.61 18.40
C MET A 52 3.02 -0.11 18.73
N ASP A 53 3.49 0.28 19.91
CA ASP A 53 3.68 1.69 20.29
C ASP A 53 4.72 2.39 19.39
N ALA A 54 5.83 1.72 19.10
CA ALA A 54 6.88 2.25 18.24
C ALA A 54 6.41 2.45 16.80
N ILE A 55 5.55 1.55 16.29
CA ILE A 55 4.93 1.70 14.97
C ILE A 55 3.87 2.80 14.99
N GLU A 56 2.95 2.78 15.95
CA GLU A 56 1.87 3.77 16.09
C GLU A 56 2.40 5.20 16.17
N GLY A 57 3.52 5.43 16.87
CA GLY A 57 4.13 6.75 17.00
C GLY A 57 4.66 7.34 15.68
N LYS A 58 4.76 6.54 14.63
CA LYS A 58 5.28 6.92 13.30
C LYS A 58 4.27 6.71 12.18
N ALA A 59 3.39 5.73 12.33
CA ALA A 59 2.29 5.40 11.44
C ALA A 59 1.00 5.23 12.27
N PRO A 60 0.36 6.35 12.68
CA PRO A 60 -0.85 6.30 13.50
C PRO A 60 -2.00 5.56 12.80
N GLY A 61 -2.69 4.70 13.54
CA GLY A 61 -3.74 3.82 13.01
C GLY A 61 -3.35 2.34 12.99
N TRP A 62 -2.07 2.01 13.12
CA TRP A 62 -1.59 0.61 13.14
C TRP A 62 -2.22 -0.22 14.26
N LYS A 63 -2.33 0.33 15.47
CA LYS A 63 -3.00 -0.37 16.59
C LYS A 63 -4.47 -0.62 16.31
N MET A 64 -5.15 0.38 15.74
CA MET A 64 -6.57 0.25 15.42
C MET A 64 -6.79 -0.82 14.36
N MET A 65 -6.07 -0.74 13.24
CA MET A 65 -6.09 -1.74 12.18
C MET A 65 -5.79 -3.15 12.71
N SER A 66 -4.77 -3.27 13.57
CA SER A 66 -4.36 -4.55 14.16
C SER A 66 -5.34 -5.11 15.20
N SER A 67 -6.24 -4.28 15.75
CA SER A 67 -7.19 -4.72 16.77
C SER A 67 -8.37 -5.50 16.18
N TYR A 68 -8.60 -5.42 14.87
CA TYR A 68 -9.72 -6.08 14.23
C TYR A 68 -9.43 -7.56 13.96
N THR A 69 -10.44 -8.41 14.23
CA THR A 69 -10.47 -9.83 13.83
C THR A 69 -9.17 -10.58 14.17
N GLY A 70 -8.72 -10.47 15.43
CA GLY A 70 -7.52 -11.16 15.90
C GLY A 70 -6.20 -10.66 15.28
N GLY A 71 -6.20 -9.50 14.61
CA GLY A 71 -5.00 -9.00 13.95
C GLY A 71 -4.77 -9.55 12.55
N ILE A 72 -5.82 -10.07 11.90
CA ILE A 72 -5.73 -10.58 10.52
C ILE A 72 -5.10 -9.57 9.54
N THR A 73 -5.42 -8.28 9.66
CA THR A 73 -4.84 -7.26 8.77
C THR A 73 -3.36 -6.99 9.09
N ARG A 74 -2.96 -7.04 10.36
CA ARG A 74 -1.54 -6.96 10.76
C ARG A 74 -0.73 -8.12 10.22
N THR A 75 -1.29 -9.34 10.32
CA THR A 75 -0.69 -10.55 9.74
C THR A 75 -0.62 -10.42 8.21
N HIS A 76 -1.70 -9.98 7.55
CA HIS A 76 -1.71 -9.70 6.11
C HIS A 76 -0.61 -8.74 5.68
N VAL A 77 -0.50 -7.56 6.31
CA VAL A 77 0.56 -6.58 5.98
C VAL A 77 1.96 -7.19 6.16
N THR A 78 2.14 -8.07 7.15
CA THR A 78 3.39 -8.82 7.33
C THR A 78 3.65 -9.78 6.16
N CYS A 79 2.62 -10.48 5.69
CA CYS A 79 2.70 -11.32 4.48
C CYS A 79 3.01 -10.50 3.23
N VAL A 80 2.42 -9.30 3.07
CA VAL A 80 2.72 -8.40 1.95
C VAL A 80 4.19 -8.01 1.95
N PHE A 81 4.74 -7.65 3.11
CA PHE A 81 6.18 -7.40 3.26
C PHE A 81 7.03 -8.63 2.88
N LEU A 82 6.69 -9.81 3.39
CA LEU A 82 7.39 -11.07 3.10
C LEU A 82 7.35 -11.38 1.59
N GLY A 83 6.16 -11.33 0.99
CA GLY A 83 5.93 -11.49 -0.45
C GLY A 83 6.76 -10.53 -1.27
N MET A 84 6.70 -9.23 -0.94
CA MET A 84 7.48 -8.17 -1.59
C MET A 84 8.97 -8.49 -1.68
N TYR A 85 9.59 -8.96 -0.59
CA TYR A 85 11.01 -9.33 -0.59
C TYR A 85 11.36 -10.48 -1.53
N MET A 86 10.42 -11.38 -1.80
CA MET A 86 10.62 -12.51 -2.71
C MET A 86 10.39 -12.14 -4.19
N LEU A 87 9.80 -10.98 -4.49
CA LEU A 87 9.49 -10.58 -5.86
C LEU A 87 10.72 -10.10 -6.62
N LYS A 88 10.91 -10.62 -7.85
CA LYS A 88 11.95 -10.15 -8.77
C LYS A 88 11.80 -8.66 -9.08
N GLN A 89 10.56 -8.18 -9.19
CA GLN A 89 10.20 -6.80 -9.47
C GLN A 89 10.70 -5.87 -8.38
N PHE A 90 10.52 -6.24 -7.11
CA PHE A 90 11.08 -5.48 -5.99
C PHE A 90 12.61 -5.53 -6.00
N GLN A 91 13.20 -6.70 -6.25
CA GLN A 91 14.66 -6.85 -6.29
C GLN A 91 15.33 -5.99 -7.37
N SER A 92 14.65 -5.74 -8.50
CA SER A 92 15.13 -4.89 -9.58
C SER A 92 15.01 -3.39 -9.34
N LEU A 93 14.27 -2.95 -8.31
CA LEU A 93 14.15 -1.52 -7.98
C LEU A 93 15.48 -0.94 -7.48
N SER A 94 15.66 0.36 -7.72
CA SER A 94 16.73 1.14 -7.08
C SER A 94 16.60 1.13 -5.55
N PHE A 95 17.67 1.52 -4.85
CA PHE A 95 17.64 1.58 -3.40
C PHE A 95 16.53 2.53 -2.90
N GLU A 96 16.41 3.71 -3.52
CA GLU A 96 15.43 4.73 -3.20
C GLU A 96 13.99 4.22 -3.41
N GLU A 97 13.72 3.58 -4.55
CA GLU A 97 12.42 2.98 -4.84
C GLU A 97 12.07 1.85 -3.87
N LYS A 98 13.05 1.02 -3.45
CA LYS A 98 12.82 0.01 -2.41
C LYS A 98 12.37 0.65 -1.10
N GLN A 99 12.97 1.77 -0.70
CA GLN A 99 12.54 2.50 0.49
C GLN A 99 11.10 3.02 0.34
N ILE A 100 10.75 3.55 -0.84
CA ILE A 100 9.40 4.03 -1.15
C ILE A 100 8.37 2.89 -1.05
N VAL A 101 8.64 1.72 -1.62
CA VAL A 101 7.71 0.57 -1.56
C VAL A 101 7.51 0.10 -0.12
N LYS A 102 8.56 0.07 0.71
CA LYS A 102 8.39 -0.30 2.13
C LYS A 102 7.43 0.65 2.85
N TRP A 103 7.50 1.95 2.56
CA TRP A 103 6.52 2.93 3.06
C TRP A 103 5.11 2.67 2.53
N ILE A 104 4.97 2.38 1.23
CA ILE A 104 3.68 2.02 0.62
C ILE A 104 3.06 0.82 1.35
N VAL A 105 3.82 -0.26 1.53
CA VAL A 105 3.34 -1.48 2.21
C VAL A 105 2.94 -1.20 3.65
N LEU A 106 3.72 -0.40 4.39
CA LEU A 106 3.39 -0.04 5.78
C LEU A 106 2.03 0.65 5.91
N PHE A 107 1.66 1.48 4.92
CA PHE A 107 0.47 2.32 4.98
C PHE A 107 -0.72 1.79 4.17
N HIS A 108 -0.55 0.84 3.22
CA HIS A 108 -1.61 0.51 2.25
C HIS A 108 -2.96 0.11 2.89
N ASP A 109 -2.91 -0.63 3.99
CA ASP A 109 -4.07 -1.15 4.71
C ASP A 109 -4.28 -0.49 6.08
N ILE A 110 -3.53 0.57 6.42
CA ILE A 110 -3.60 1.20 7.74
C ILE A 110 -5.00 1.76 8.08
N GLY A 111 -5.75 2.18 7.05
CA GLY A 111 -7.10 2.69 7.17
C GLY A 111 -8.18 1.60 7.11
N LYS A 112 -7.81 0.32 7.04
CA LYS A 112 -8.73 -0.79 6.93
C LYS A 112 -9.45 -1.04 8.24
N PHE A 113 -10.77 -1.17 8.15
CA PHE A 113 -11.60 -1.66 9.23
C PHE A 113 -12.17 -3.02 8.85
N HIS A 114 -12.44 -3.86 9.84
CA HIS A 114 -13.24 -5.05 9.62
C HIS A 114 -14.70 -4.77 9.93
N ILE A 115 -15.58 -5.05 8.97
CA ILE A 115 -17.02 -5.16 9.22
C ILE A 115 -17.38 -6.62 8.97
N GLN A 116 -17.95 -7.28 9.98
CA GLN A 116 -18.32 -8.69 9.86
C GLN A 116 -19.23 -8.91 8.63
N GLY A 117 -18.78 -9.80 7.74
CA GLY A 117 -19.50 -10.13 6.51
C GLY A 117 -19.53 -9.05 5.43
N LYS A 118 -18.79 -7.93 5.58
CA LYS A 118 -18.71 -6.88 4.56
C LYS A 118 -17.25 -6.57 4.19
N LYS A 119 -17.02 -6.40 2.89
CA LYS A 119 -15.75 -5.89 2.37
C LYS A 119 -15.64 -4.40 2.67
N ASP A 120 -14.53 -3.98 3.27
CA ASP A 120 -14.16 -2.57 3.37
C ASP A 120 -13.64 -2.11 2.01
N THR A 121 -14.50 -1.46 1.24
CA THR A 121 -14.22 -1.01 -0.12
C THR A 121 -13.54 0.35 -0.19
N LEU A 122 -13.43 1.07 0.93
CA LEU A 122 -12.90 2.43 1.00
C LEU A 122 -11.54 2.50 1.72
N HIS A 123 -10.95 1.37 2.13
CA HIS A 123 -9.70 1.35 2.89
C HIS A 123 -8.55 2.05 2.17
N ALA A 124 -8.39 1.89 0.85
CA ALA A 124 -7.32 2.58 0.12
C ALA A 124 -7.41 4.11 0.23
N ILE A 125 -8.61 4.69 0.14
CA ILE A 125 -8.83 6.13 0.33
C ILE A 125 -8.47 6.55 1.77
N LYS A 126 -8.97 5.80 2.77
CA LYS A 126 -8.67 6.09 4.19
C LYS A 126 -7.17 5.97 4.49
N SER A 127 -6.52 4.94 3.97
CA SER A 127 -5.09 4.71 4.10
C SER A 127 -4.27 5.81 3.45
N ALA A 128 -4.66 6.28 2.26
CA ALA A 128 -4.01 7.40 1.57
C ALA A 128 -4.11 8.69 2.39
N VAL A 129 -5.27 8.97 2.99
CA VAL A 129 -5.47 10.13 3.87
C VAL A 129 -4.60 10.03 5.13
N ILE A 130 -4.55 8.86 5.77
CA ILE A 130 -3.69 8.64 6.95
C ILE A 130 -2.22 8.82 6.57
N ALA A 131 -1.77 8.25 5.45
CA ALA A 131 -0.41 8.42 4.97
C ALA A 131 -0.09 9.90 4.70
N ALA A 132 -0.94 10.62 3.98
CA ALA A 132 -0.75 12.03 3.67
C ALA A 132 -0.62 12.92 4.93
N LYS A 133 -1.33 12.57 6.01
CA LYS A 133 -1.21 13.27 7.29
C LYS A 133 0.04 12.87 8.09
N SER A 134 0.56 11.67 7.88
CA SER A 134 1.66 11.10 8.67
C SER A 134 3.04 11.38 8.09
N LEU A 135 3.18 11.35 6.76
CA LEU A 135 4.47 11.47 6.07
C LEU A 135 5.28 12.74 6.42
N PRO A 136 4.69 13.94 6.61
CA PRO A 136 5.48 15.12 7.01
C PRO A 136 6.16 14.95 8.37
N GLY A 137 5.50 14.29 9.33
CA GLY A 137 6.07 13.99 10.65
C GLY A 137 7.26 13.02 10.58
N LEU A 138 7.38 12.26 9.49
CA LEU A 138 8.51 11.38 9.20
C LEU A 138 9.66 12.09 8.46
N GLY A 139 9.49 13.37 8.12
CA GLY A 139 10.49 14.19 7.44
C GLY A 139 10.34 14.22 5.92
N PHE A 140 9.23 13.73 5.36
CA PHE A 140 8.97 13.92 3.94
C PHE A 140 8.69 15.40 3.63
N PRO A 141 9.22 15.93 2.51
CA PRO A 141 8.96 17.31 2.12
C PRO A 141 7.49 17.52 1.77
N VAL A 142 6.99 18.72 2.04
CA VAL A 142 5.65 19.20 1.68
C VAL A 142 5.78 20.53 0.94
N THR A 143 4.74 20.94 0.21
CA THR A 143 4.67 22.28 -0.38
C THR A 143 4.27 23.32 0.67
N ASP A 144 4.45 24.60 0.34
CA ASP A 144 3.99 25.71 1.19
C ASP A 144 2.46 25.73 1.39
N ARG A 145 1.70 25.05 0.51
CA ARG A 145 0.24 24.99 0.57
C ARG A 145 -0.28 23.87 1.48
N TYR A 146 0.59 22.96 1.94
CA TYR A 146 0.18 21.76 2.67
C TYR A 146 -0.76 22.05 3.85
N GLN A 147 -0.35 22.95 4.75
CA GLN A 147 -1.10 23.26 5.97
C GLN A 147 -2.50 23.83 5.68
N THR A 148 -2.65 24.52 4.56
CA THR A 148 -3.94 25.11 4.15
C THR A 148 -4.84 24.13 3.42
N LEU A 149 -4.30 23.03 2.86
CA LEU A 149 -5.05 22.12 1.99
C LEU A 149 -5.36 20.76 2.63
N ILE A 150 -4.52 20.29 3.56
CA ILE A 150 -4.58 18.89 4.02
C ILE A 150 -5.94 18.49 4.60
N GLU A 151 -6.60 19.37 5.37
CA GLU A 151 -7.89 19.04 5.98
C GLU A 151 -9.02 19.00 4.96
N ASP A 152 -9.11 19.99 4.07
CA ASP A 152 -10.13 20.04 3.02
C ASP A 152 -9.96 18.92 1.99
N TRP A 153 -8.71 18.63 1.60
CA TRP A 153 -8.38 17.49 0.73
C TRP A 153 -8.76 16.17 1.40
N SER A 154 -8.45 16.00 2.70
CA SER A 154 -8.79 14.79 3.45
C SER A 154 -10.30 14.58 3.51
N ALA A 155 -11.05 15.63 3.88
CA ALA A 155 -12.51 15.57 3.97
C ALA A 155 -13.15 15.24 2.60
N SER A 156 -12.67 15.89 1.54
CA SER A 156 -13.15 15.66 0.17
C SER A 156 -12.85 14.23 -0.31
N SER A 157 -11.66 13.72 0.00
CA SER A 157 -11.25 12.35 -0.33
C SER A 157 -12.09 11.32 0.40
N LEU A 158 -12.31 11.48 1.71
CA LEU A 158 -13.15 10.58 2.51
C LEU A 158 -14.63 10.60 2.08
N ALA A 159 -15.09 11.66 1.40
CA ALA A 159 -16.40 11.77 0.80
C ALA A 159 -16.48 11.24 -0.65
N ALA A 160 -15.43 10.59 -1.16
CA ALA A 160 -15.37 10.07 -2.53
C ALA A 160 -15.93 8.65 -2.67
N TYR A 161 -17.23 8.53 -2.40
CA TYR A 161 -17.97 7.29 -2.58
C TYR A 161 -19.39 7.54 -3.07
N ILE A 162 -19.96 6.51 -3.69
CA ILE A 162 -21.36 6.40 -4.09
C ILE A 162 -22.00 5.35 -3.17
N PRO A 163 -23.07 5.69 -2.44
CA PRO A 163 -23.82 4.71 -1.66
C PRO A 163 -24.50 3.68 -2.58
N GLU A 164 -24.25 2.39 -2.33
CA GLU A 164 -24.97 1.27 -2.95
C GLU A 164 -25.77 0.52 -1.87
N GLU A 165 -26.71 -0.36 -2.27
CA GLU A 165 -27.66 -1.00 -1.34
C GLU A 165 -27.00 -1.73 -0.17
N HIS A 166 -25.80 -2.29 -0.37
CA HIS A 166 -25.12 -3.14 0.62
C HIS A 166 -23.69 -2.72 0.97
N PHE A 167 -23.11 -1.76 0.23
CA PHE A 167 -21.73 -1.32 0.42
C PHE A 167 -21.54 0.12 -0.11
N LEU A 168 -20.38 0.70 0.17
CA LEU A 168 -19.99 2.00 -0.40
C LEU A 168 -19.08 1.75 -1.59
N LYS A 169 -19.41 2.27 -2.77
CA LYS A 169 -18.55 2.13 -3.94
C LYS A 169 -17.62 3.34 -4.04
N PRO A 170 -16.29 3.17 -4.25
CA PRO A 170 -15.43 4.31 -4.55
C PRO A 170 -15.93 5.12 -5.75
N ASP A 171 -15.88 6.45 -5.67
CA ASP A 171 -16.28 7.34 -6.74
C ASP A 171 -15.08 7.72 -7.63
N ASN A 172 -14.88 6.98 -8.72
CA ASN A 172 -13.77 7.21 -9.63
C ASN A 172 -13.83 8.60 -10.30
N GLN A 173 -15.00 9.25 -10.38
CA GLN A 173 -15.11 10.60 -10.95
C GLN A 173 -14.40 11.65 -10.11
N LYS A 174 -14.19 11.39 -8.81
CA LYS A 174 -13.46 12.30 -7.91
C LYS A 174 -11.96 12.05 -7.86
N LEU A 175 -11.47 10.89 -8.34
CA LEU A 175 -10.06 10.54 -8.30
C LEU A 175 -9.13 11.56 -8.98
N PRO A 176 -9.46 12.18 -10.14
CA PRO A 176 -8.61 13.21 -10.73
C PRO A 176 -8.32 14.37 -9.77
N GLY A 177 -9.34 14.86 -9.07
CA GLY A 177 -9.20 15.94 -8.10
C GLY A 177 -8.40 15.52 -6.86
N ILE A 178 -8.60 14.28 -6.40
CA ILE A 178 -7.83 13.73 -5.27
C ILE A 178 -6.35 13.62 -5.64
N LEU A 179 -6.05 13.06 -6.82
CA LEU A 179 -4.67 12.88 -7.31
C LEU A 179 -3.97 14.22 -7.53
N ALA A 180 -4.65 15.19 -8.14
CA ALA A 180 -4.11 16.54 -8.30
C ALA A 180 -3.85 17.21 -6.93
N GLY A 181 -4.76 17.02 -5.96
CA GLY A 181 -4.57 17.51 -4.60
C GLY A 181 -3.34 16.90 -3.90
N ILE A 182 -3.00 15.63 -4.17
CA ILE A 182 -1.77 15.02 -3.65
C ILE A 182 -0.53 15.75 -4.19
N ASP A 183 -0.53 16.13 -5.47
CA ASP A 183 0.57 16.91 -6.06
C ASP A 183 0.63 18.33 -5.48
N GLU A 184 -0.51 18.96 -5.20
CA GLU A 184 -0.53 20.25 -4.50
C GLU A 184 0.02 20.17 -3.08
N LEU A 185 -0.17 19.04 -2.38
CA LEU A 185 0.30 18.82 -1.01
C LEU A 185 1.80 18.55 -0.92
N PHE A 186 2.36 17.76 -1.84
CA PHE A 186 3.74 17.25 -1.72
C PHE A 186 4.68 17.65 -2.86
N GLY A 187 4.13 18.15 -3.97
CA GLY A 187 4.84 18.35 -5.22
C GLY A 187 4.71 17.14 -6.13
N GLU A 188 4.58 17.42 -7.42
CA GLU A 188 4.50 16.43 -8.49
C GLU A 188 5.72 15.51 -8.45
N HIS A 189 5.49 14.19 -8.57
CA HIS A 189 6.51 13.13 -8.53
C HIS A 189 7.42 13.11 -7.29
N SER A 190 7.11 13.86 -6.23
CA SER A 190 7.81 13.72 -4.96
C SER A 190 7.63 12.30 -4.38
N PRO A 191 8.58 11.78 -3.59
CA PRO A 191 8.42 10.47 -2.97
C PRO A 191 7.15 10.35 -2.10
N ALA A 192 6.74 11.42 -1.42
CA ALA A 192 5.48 11.43 -0.67
C ALA A 192 4.25 11.39 -1.58
N SER A 193 4.22 12.14 -2.69
CA SER A 193 3.09 12.08 -3.63
C SER A 193 2.97 10.68 -4.24
N VAL A 194 4.09 10.05 -4.62
CA VAL A 194 4.12 8.68 -5.13
C VAL A 194 3.60 7.67 -4.10
N ILE A 195 4.05 7.74 -2.84
CA ILE A 195 3.56 6.85 -1.78
C ILE A 195 2.03 6.94 -1.65
N VAL A 196 1.51 8.16 -1.52
CA VAL A 196 0.07 8.38 -1.30
C VAL A 196 -0.75 7.96 -2.53
N LYS A 197 -0.27 8.23 -3.75
CA LYS A 197 -0.93 7.82 -4.99
C LYS A 197 -0.99 6.30 -5.16
N VAL A 198 0.12 5.60 -4.90
CA VAL A 198 0.14 4.13 -4.99
C VAL A 198 -0.79 3.51 -3.94
N ILE A 199 -0.78 4.02 -2.70
CA ILE A 199 -1.73 3.58 -1.66
C ILE A 199 -3.17 3.86 -2.08
N LEU A 200 -3.47 5.02 -2.67
CA LEU A 200 -4.82 5.33 -3.13
C LEU A 200 -5.32 4.35 -4.21
N LEU A 201 -4.42 3.91 -5.09
CA LEU A 201 -4.75 3.15 -6.30
C LEU A 201 -4.51 1.64 -6.20
N HIS A 202 -4.04 1.11 -5.06
CA HIS A 202 -3.67 -0.31 -4.91
C HIS A 202 -4.85 -1.29 -4.98
N ILE A 203 -6.10 -0.81 -4.97
CA ILE A 203 -7.32 -1.62 -5.18
C ILE A 203 -8.21 -1.04 -6.29
N SER A 204 -7.64 -0.30 -7.23
CA SER A 204 -8.38 0.37 -8.31
C SER A 204 -8.28 -0.32 -9.67
N LEU A 205 -7.41 -1.32 -9.82
CA LEU A 205 -7.20 -2.06 -11.06
C LEU A 205 -7.81 -3.45 -10.98
N ALA A 206 -8.40 -3.91 -12.08
CA ALA A 206 -8.94 -5.26 -12.20
C ALA A 206 -7.81 -6.24 -12.59
N VAL A 207 -7.07 -6.74 -11.59
CA VAL A 207 -5.93 -7.64 -11.83
C VAL A 207 -6.17 -9.09 -11.39
N ASP A 208 -7.07 -9.31 -10.42
CA ASP A 208 -7.44 -10.65 -9.95
C ASP A 208 -8.88 -10.98 -10.35
N LYS A 209 -9.03 -12.03 -11.17
CA LYS A 209 -10.33 -12.51 -11.67
C LYS A 209 -11.20 -13.12 -10.56
N ASN A 210 -10.58 -13.62 -9.49
CA ASN A 210 -11.25 -14.27 -8.36
C ASN A 210 -11.67 -13.27 -7.27
N TYR A 211 -11.08 -12.07 -7.27
CA TYR A 211 -11.37 -11.04 -6.30
C TYR A 211 -11.71 -9.71 -6.99
N PRO A 212 -12.98 -9.54 -7.42
CA PRO A 212 -13.38 -8.35 -8.18
C PRO A 212 -13.12 -7.05 -7.42
N THR A 213 -12.53 -6.12 -8.16
CA THR A 213 -12.32 -4.74 -7.75
C THR A 213 -13.67 -4.01 -7.63
N PRO A 214 -13.97 -3.29 -6.52
CA PRO A 214 -15.28 -2.67 -6.32
C PRO A 214 -15.67 -1.62 -7.37
N SER A 215 -14.69 -0.86 -7.86
CA SER A 215 -14.86 0.15 -8.91
C SER A 215 -13.59 0.21 -9.76
N PRO A 216 -13.37 -0.76 -10.67
CA PRO A 216 -12.15 -0.80 -11.46
C PRO A 216 -12.07 0.43 -12.36
N LEU A 217 -10.87 0.98 -12.52
CA LEU A 217 -10.60 2.02 -13.50
C LEU A 217 -10.77 1.46 -14.92
N THR A 218 -11.35 2.27 -15.79
CA THR A 218 -11.39 2.05 -17.23
C THR A 218 -10.03 2.36 -17.87
N ASP A 219 -9.80 1.85 -19.08
CA ASP A 219 -8.59 2.18 -19.85
C ASP A 219 -8.37 3.68 -20.02
N HIS A 220 -9.44 4.46 -20.17
CA HIS A 220 -9.34 5.91 -20.27
C HIS A 220 -8.87 6.55 -18.96
N GLU A 221 -9.44 6.13 -17.84
CA GLU A 221 -9.05 6.60 -16.51
C GLU A 221 -7.61 6.18 -16.17
N ILE A 222 -7.21 4.95 -16.50
CA ILE A 222 -5.83 4.46 -16.34
C ILE A 222 -4.85 5.39 -17.06
N LYS A 223 -5.11 5.74 -18.32
CA LYS A 223 -4.26 6.67 -19.10
C LYS A 223 -4.14 8.06 -18.49
N GLN A 224 -5.17 8.51 -17.79
CA GLN A 224 -5.21 9.84 -17.19
C GLN A 224 -4.61 9.89 -15.78
N MET A 225 -4.73 8.80 -15.02
CA MET A 225 -4.48 8.78 -13.59
C MET A 225 -3.19 8.06 -13.20
N ILE A 226 -2.64 7.21 -14.09
CA ILE A 226 -1.45 6.43 -13.82
C ILE A 226 -0.29 6.95 -14.65
N ASP A 227 0.79 7.34 -13.98
CA ASP A 227 2.03 7.76 -14.61
C ASP A 227 2.97 6.55 -14.79
N ALA A 228 3.66 6.51 -15.91
CA ALA A 228 4.62 5.46 -16.21
C ALA A 228 5.78 5.41 -15.21
N GLN A 229 6.21 6.57 -14.67
CA GLN A 229 7.38 6.67 -13.80
C GLN A 229 7.24 5.90 -12.49
N TRP A 230 6.05 5.86 -11.89
CA TRP A 230 5.83 5.13 -10.62
C TRP A 230 5.08 3.81 -10.81
N LEU A 231 4.78 3.43 -12.05
CA LEU A 231 4.17 2.15 -12.39
C LEU A 231 4.94 0.93 -11.83
N PRO A 232 6.29 0.89 -11.81
CA PRO A 232 7.03 -0.21 -11.18
C PRO A 232 6.66 -0.44 -9.71
N LEU A 233 6.37 0.63 -8.96
CA LEU A 233 6.03 0.53 -7.54
C LEU A 233 4.60 0.02 -7.36
N LEU A 234 3.68 0.44 -8.25
CA LEU A 234 2.31 -0.08 -8.27
C LEU A 234 2.30 -1.59 -8.61
N ILE A 235 3.12 -2.03 -9.57
CA ILE A 235 3.29 -3.45 -9.91
C ILE A 235 3.71 -4.25 -8.68
N VAL A 236 4.75 -3.80 -7.96
CA VAL A 236 5.23 -4.48 -6.77
C VAL A 236 4.15 -4.54 -5.69
N MET A 237 3.42 -3.43 -5.48
CA MET A 237 2.35 -3.37 -4.49
C MET A 237 1.24 -4.39 -4.77
N TYR A 238 0.74 -4.46 -6.00
CA TYR A 238 -0.31 -5.43 -6.36
C TYR A 238 0.15 -6.88 -6.27
N LEU A 239 1.37 -7.18 -6.72
CA LEU A 239 1.92 -8.53 -6.61
C LEU A 239 2.07 -8.95 -5.15
N ALA A 240 2.63 -8.07 -4.32
CA ALA A 240 2.85 -8.33 -2.91
C ALA A 240 1.53 -8.47 -2.13
N ASP A 241 0.52 -7.64 -2.43
CA ASP A 241 -0.79 -7.73 -1.78
C ASP A 241 -1.52 -9.02 -2.12
N ASN A 242 -1.51 -9.43 -3.39
CA ASN A 242 -2.08 -10.70 -3.82
C ASN A 242 -1.35 -11.90 -3.18
N ASP A 243 -0.01 -11.88 -3.19
CA ASP A 243 0.82 -12.89 -2.51
C ASP A 243 0.54 -12.94 -1.01
N GLY A 244 0.21 -11.80 -0.39
CA GLY A 244 -0.11 -11.69 1.03
C GLY A 244 -1.27 -12.58 1.47
N TRP A 245 -2.23 -12.84 0.59
CA TRP A 245 -3.38 -13.72 0.84
C TRP A 245 -3.17 -15.18 0.41
N SER A 246 -2.16 -15.44 -0.42
CA SER A 246 -1.94 -16.74 -1.06
C SER A 246 -0.58 -17.37 -0.72
N LEU A 247 0.12 -16.83 0.28
CA LEU A 247 1.50 -17.19 0.64
C LEU A 247 1.75 -18.71 0.72
N PHE A 248 0.86 -19.44 1.40
CA PHE A 248 0.93 -20.91 1.58
C PHE A 248 0.11 -21.71 0.55
N HIS A 249 -0.35 -21.08 -0.52
CA HIS A 249 -1.10 -21.68 -1.61
C HIS A 249 -0.36 -21.45 -2.94
N PRO A 250 0.77 -22.16 -3.19
CA PRO A 250 1.71 -21.81 -4.25
C PRO A 250 1.07 -21.80 -5.65
N ASP A 251 0.16 -22.73 -5.94
CA ASP A 251 -0.53 -22.78 -7.23
C ASP A 251 -1.42 -21.54 -7.45
N PHE A 252 -2.16 -21.15 -6.41
CA PHE A 252 -3.03 -19.97 -6.43
C PHE A 252 -2.21 -18.68 -6.51
N ARG A 253 -1.14 -18.57 -5.71
CA ARG A 253 -0.20 -17.45 -5.77
C ARG A 253 0.41 -17.29 -7.15
N ASN A 254 0.93 -18.38 -7.73
CA ASN A 254 1.51 -18.35 -9.07
C ASN A 254 0.48 -17.94 -10.15
N GLN A 255 -0.79 -18.32 -9.99
CA GLN A 255 -1.86 -17.87 -10.87
C GLN A 255 -2.12 -16.38 -10.72
N GLN A 256 -2.27 -15.88 -9.49
CA GLN A 256 -2.48 -14.45 -9.22
C GLN A 256 -1.32 -13.59 -9.75
N GLN A 257 -0.07 -14.01 -9.58
CA GLN A 257 1.08 -13.31 -10.13
C GLN A 257 1.05 -13.23 -11.67
N ARG A 258 0.69 -14.33 -12.35
CA ARG A 258 0.56 -14.33 -13.82
C ARG A 258 -0.54 -13.39 -14.29
N ASP A 259 -1.73 -13.48 -13.69
CA ASP A 259 -2.87 -12.61 -14.04
C ASP A 259 -2.52 -11.13 -13.79
N THR A 260 -1.85 -10.85 -12.67
CA THR A 260 -1.40 -9.49 -12.32
C THR A 260 -0.42 -8.97 -13.36
N LEU A 261 0.61 -9.74 -13.72
CA LEU A 261 1.60 -9.32 -14.72
C LEU A 261 1.00 -9.16 -16.12
N GLU A 262 0.03 -9.99 -16.50
CA GLU A 262 -0.70 -9.85 -17.77
C GLU A 262 -1.51 -8.55 -17.79
N ALA A 263 -2.23 -8.23 -16.71
CA ALA A 263 -2.97 -6.98 -16.59
C ALA A 263 -2.02 -5.77 -16.65
N PHE A 264 -0.88 -5.82 -15.94
CA PHE A 264 0.10 -4.73 -15.97
C PHE A 264 0.81 -4.57 -17.31
N LYS A 265 0.97 -5.63 -18.10
CA LYS A 265 1.44 -5.51 -19.49
C LYS A 265 0.46 -4.70 -20.34
N THR A 266 -0.85 -4.91 -20.15
CA THR A 266 -1.87 -4.11 -20.82
C THR A 266 -1.81 -2.65 -20.36
N ILE A 267 -1.70 -2.40 -19.04
CA ILE A 267 -1.58 -1.05 -18.48
C ILE A 267 -0.34 -0.32 -19.01
N GLN A 268 0.81 -0.99 -19.09
CA GLN A 268 2.05 -0.43 -19.65
C GLN A 268 1.84 0.06 -21.10
N ASN A 269 1.09 -0.68 -21.91
CA ASN A 269 0.77 -0.27 -23.28
C ASN A 269 -0.17 0.96 -23.32
N LEU A 270 -0.94 1.20 -22.27
CA LEU A 270 -1.84 2.35 -22.18
C LEU A 270 -1.09 3.62 -21.74
N VAL A 271 -0.24 3.53 -20.72
CA VAL A 271 0.44 4.69 -20.12
C VAL A 271 1.75 5.09 -20.81
N GLY A 272 2.33 4.17 -21.60
CA GLY A 272 3.59 4.40 -22.29
C GLY A 272 4.83 4.00 -21.48
N PRO A 273 6.04 4.16 -22.05
CA PRO A 273 7.28 3.84 -21.35
C PRO A 273 7.52 4.81 -20.19
N ALA A 274 8.13 4.29 -19.11
CA ALA A 274 8.71 5.09 -18.04
C ALA A 274 9.98 5.82 -18.50
#